data_AF-A0A4Q7WN58-F1
#
_entry.id   AF-A0A4Q7WN58-F1
#
_cell.length_a   1.000
_cell.length_b   1.000
_cell.length_c   1.000
_cell.angle_alpha   90.00
_cell.angle_beta   90.00
_cell.angle_gamma   90.00
#
_symmetry.space_group_name_H-M   'P 1'
#
loop_
_entity.id
_entity.type
_entity.pdbx_description
1 polymer ?
#
loop_
_entity_poly.entity_id
_entity_poly.type
_entity_poly.pdbx_seq_one_letter_code
_entity_poly.pdbx_strand_id
1 'polypeptide(L)'
;MTPRPPAARDDESARYFLDAAAELIDAMFDDTIRERPHRLRGIHFPAALEWMRVSDVVGLAQERHGDGASEKAFRNRWPDRNTFVKAAIIHTMLYHDAPESNPALQVANLPADATAGSLAVSVAELCDGLLQSLLARPRSYLLHHIGPLLDRYPDLRTAIIEDIARTREPWLEGYAVLLAALRLQLRPGWTIERVGLALQAMLDGFLFRSRIQSEEMNDARTAEASLFAETVIAFLVGVLDIDDSHRSTHTTLDEAG
;
A
#
# COMPACT_ATOMS: atom_id res chain seq x y z
N MET A 1 40.98 23.35 1.17
CA MET A 1 40.01 22.30 0.86
C MET A 1 39.10 22.14 2.06
N THR A 2 37.85 22.57 1.94
CA THR A 2 36.83 22.37 2.98
C THR A 2 36.51 20.88 3.07
N PRO A 3 36.39 20.27 4.27
CA PRO A 3 36.03 18.87 4.40
C PRO A 3 34.67 18.62 3.74
N ARG A 4 34.56 17.53 2.96
CA ARG A 4 33.27 17.14 2.39
C ARG A 4 32.31 16.84 3.57
N PRO A 5 31.09 17.40 3.58
CA PRO A 5 30.14 17.16 4.66
C PRO A 5 29.92 15.65 4.85
N PRO A 6 29.64 15.21 6.09
CA PRO A 6 29.36 13.80 6.36
C PRO A 6 28.21 13.32 5.47
N ALA A 7 28.33 12.10 4.98
CA ALA A 7 27.30 11.48 4.17
C ALA A 7 25.98 11.47 4.94
N ALA A 8 24.93 12.04 4.35
CA ALA A 8 23.64 12.18 4.98
C ALA A 8 22.70 11.08 4.47
N ARG A 9 21.71 10.69 5.28
CA ARG A 9 20.78 9.61 4.94
C ARG A 9 19.77 10.00 3.84
N ASP A 10 19.72 11.28 3.52
CA ASP A 10 18.91 11.95 2.51
C ASP A 10 19.75 12.47 1.33
N ASP A 11 21.05 12.18 1.29
CA ASP A 11 21.89 12.53 0.14
C ASP A 11 21.56 11.67 -1.09
N GLU A 12 21.87 12.18 -2.29
CA GLU A 12 21.53 11.51 -3.56
C GLU A 12 22.09 10.08 -3.64
N SER A 13 23.26 9.84 -3.08
CA SER A 13 23.88 8.52 -3.06
C SER A 13 23.32 7.56 -2.00
N ALA A 14 22.58 8.05 -1.01
CA ALA A 14 21.79 7.20 -0.13
C ALA A 14 20.65 6.52 -0.92
N ARG A 15 20.06 7.21 -1.90
CA ARG A 15 19.01 6.66 -2.78
C ARG A 15 19.49 5.44 -3.54
N TYR A 16 20.73 5.40 -4.02
CA TYR A 16 21.28 4.25 -4.74
C TYR A 16 21.13 2.93 -3.95
N PHE A 17 21.38 2.98 -2.65
CA PHE A 17 21.26 1.81 -1.78
C PHE A 17 19.80 1.51 -1.41
N LEU A 18 18.96 2.54 -1.25
CA LEU A 18 17.55 2.38 -0.93
C LEU A 18 16.73 1.85 -2.12
N ASP A 19 17.00 2.34 -3.33
CA ASP A 19 16.42 1.85 -4.58
C ASP A 19 16.82 0.39 -4.83
N ALA A 20 18.11 0.05 -4.61
CA ALA A 20 18.58 -1.33 -4.67
C ALA A 20 17.87 -2.23 -3.64
N ALA A 21 17.64 -1.74 -2.42
CA ALA A 21 16.89 -2.52 -1.45
C ALA A 21 15.41 -2.66 -1.80
N ALA A 22 14.77 -1.64 -2.38
CA ALA A 22 13.38 -1.72 -2.83
C ALA A 22 13.20 -2.82 -3.89
N GLU A 23 14.13 -2.91 -4.84
CA GLU A 23 14.13 -3.99 -5.83
C GLU A 23 14.33 -5.36 -5.20
N LEU A 24 15.25 -5.50 -4.24
CA LEU A 24 15.44 -6.76 -3.54
C LEU A 24 14.19 -7.16 -2.74
N ILE A 25 13.48 -6.19 -2.16
CA ILE A 25 12.20 -6.41 -1.47
C ILE A 25 11.15 -6.90 -2.47
N ASP A 26 11.00 -6.23 -3.60
CA ASP A 26 10.03 -6.64 -4.64
C ASP A 26 10.34 -8.05 -5.16
N ALA A 27 11.61 -8.34 -5.47
CA ALA A 27 12.05 -9.65 -5.95
C ALA A 27 11.80 -10.77 -4.92
N MET A 28 11.77 -10.47 -3.63
CA MET A 28 11.45 -11.45 -2.60
C MET A 28 9.98 -11.89 -2.64
N PHE A 29 9.09 -10.94 -2.98
CA PHE A 29 7.64 -11.13 -3.03
C PHE A 29 7.14 -11.52 -4.42
N ASP A 30 8.02 -11.58 -5.43
CA ASP A 30 7.66 -12.06 -6.76
C ASP A 30 7.43 -13.58 -6.76
N ASP A 31 6.38 -14.02 -7.47
CA ASP A 31 5.95 -15.42 -7.58
C ASP A 31 6.86 -16.24 -8.49
N THR A 32 7.63 -15.59 -9.37
CA THR A 32 8.57 -16.23 -10.29
C THR A 32 9.92 -16.44 -9.61
N ILE A 33 10.09 -17.58 -8.91
CA ILE A 33 11.39 -17.99 -8.31
C ILE A 33 12.56 -17.89 -9.31
N ARG A 34 12.29 -18.04 -10.62
CA ARG A 34 13.29 -17.94 -11.69
C ARG A 34 13.81 -16.52 -11.94
N GLU A 35 12.99 -15.49 -11.72
CA GLU A 35 13.37 -14.08 -11.96
C GLU A 35 14.07 -13.48 -10.73
N ARG A 36 14.00 -14.16 -9.59
CA ARG A 36 14.78 -13.79 -8.41
C ARG A 36 16.29 -13.89 -8.69
N PRO A 37 17.10 -12.93 -8.21
CA PRO A 37 18.55 -13.07 -8.12
C PRO A 37 18.93 -14.45 -7.58
N HIS A 38 19.95 -15.10 -8.19
CA HIS A 38 20.26 -16.52 -7.98
C HIS A 38 20.32 -16.92 -6.49
N ARG A 39 20.76 -16.01 -5.61
CA ARG A 39 20.88 -16.23 -4.16
C ARG A 39 19.56 -16.17 -3.40
N LEU A 40 18.59 -15.37 -3.84
CA LEU A 40 17.25 -15.29 -3.24
C LEU A 40 16.43 -16.59 -3.44
N ARG A 41 16.88 -17.48 -4.35
CA ARG A 41 16.28 -18.80 -4.56
C ARG A 41 16.51 -19.78 -3.40
N GLY A 42 17.48 -19.52 -2.52
CA GLY A 42 17.84 -20.41 -1.39
C GLY A 42 17.35 -19.95 -0.01
N ILE A 43 16.58 -18.87 0.07
CA ILE A 43 16.08 -18.31 1.34
C ILE A 43 14.70 -18.92 1.63
N HIS A 44 14.58 -19.54 2.81
CA HIS A 44 13.33 -20.07 3.33
C HIS A 44 12.76 -19.13 4.40
N PHE A 45 11.46 -18.83 4.29
CA PHE A 45 10.61 -18.18 5.29
C PHE A 45 10.83 -18.81 6.70
N PRO A 46 10.88 -18.05 7.83
CA PRO A 46 10.05 -16.90 8.18
C PRO A 46 10.79 -15.70 8.81
N ALA A 47 11.94 -15.27 8.28
CA ALA A 47 12.64 -14.11 8.83
C ALA A 47 12.42 -12.89 7.93
N ALA A 48 11.33 -12.14 8.17
CA ALA A 48 10.71 -11.22 7.20
C ALA A 48 11.68 -10.31 6.44
N LEU A 49 12.80 -9.89 7.04
CA LEU A 49 13.86 -9.16 6.34
C LEU A 49 15.28 -9.57 6.71
N GLU A 50 15.52 -10.63 7.51
CA GLU A 50 16.89 -11.05 7.89
C GLU A 50 17.74 -11.52 6.71
N TRP A 51 17.06 -11.91 5.64
CA TRP A 51 17.68 -12.33 4.38
C TRP A 51 18.37 -11.19 3.63
N MET A 52 17.99 -9.93 3.87
CA MET A 52 18.57 -8.77 3.17
C MET A 52 20.00 -8.51 3.68
N ARG A 53 21.01 -8.87 2.88
CA ARG A 53 22.42 -8.65 3.23
C ARG A 53 22.91 -7.32 2.64
N VAL A 54 23.72 -6.60 3.42
CA VAL A 54 24.37 -5.36 2.97
C VAL A 54 25.19 -5.59 1.70
N SER A 55 25.85 -6.74 1.58
CA SER A 55 26.65 -7.08 0.40
C SER A 55 25.83 -7.14 -0.89
N ASP A 56 24.58 -7.62 -0.82
CA ASP A 56 23.73 -7.78 -2.00
C ASP A 56 23.19 -6.41 -2.44
N VAL A 57 22.82 -5.57 -1.47
CA VAL A 57 22.43 -4.16 -1.71
C VAL A 57 23.59 -3.37 -2.33
N VAL A 58 24.79 -3.49 -1.76
CA VAL A 58 25.99 -2.80 -2.27
C VAL A 58 26.32 -3.29 -3.67
N GLY A 59 26.30 -4.61 -3.92
CA GLY A 59 26.55 -5.17 -5.24
C GLY A 59 25.60 -4.61 -6.30
N LEU A 60 24.29 -4.63 -6.03
CA LEU A 60 23.27 -4.11 -6.94
C LEU A 60 23.41 -2.59 -7.15
N ALA A 61 23.69 -1.83 -6.10
CA ALA A 61 23.93 -0.39 -6.21
C ALA A 61 25.21 -0.07 -7.03
N GLN A 62 26.27 -0.88 -6.88
CA GLN A 62 27.51 -0.74 -7.66
C GLN A 62 27.29 -1.07 -9.14
N GLU A 63 26.53 -2.11 -9.45
CA GLU A 63 26.19 -2.48 -10.84
C GLU A 63 25.51 -1.31 -11.58
N ARG A 64 24.71 -0.49 -10.89
CA ARG A 64 23.98 0.64 -11.47
C ARG A 64 24.70 1.97 -11.42
N HIS A 65 25.37 2.26 -10.32
CA HIS A 65 25.91 3.59 -10.03
C HIS A 65 27.45 3.61 -9.93
N GLY A 66 28.10 2.49 -10.20
CA GLY A 66 29.56 2.34 -10.23
C GLY A 66 30.22 2.43 -8.86
N ASP A 67 31.52 2.73 -8.86
CA ASP A 67 32.37 2.72 -7.65
C ASP A 67 31.92 3.70 -6.55
N GLY A 68 31.06 4.66 -6.88
CA GLY A 68 30.43 5.57 -5.91
C GLY A 68 29.55 4.87 -4.87
N ALA A 69 29.02 3.69 -5.20
CA ALA A 69 28.14 2.89 -4.34
C ALA A 69 28.90 1.80 -3.55
N SER A 70 30.09 2.10 -3.03
CA SER A 70 30.92 1.12 -2.28
C SER A 70 30.38 0.75 -0.90
N GLU A 71 30.86 -0.36 -0.34
CA GLU A 71 30.56 -0.76 1.05
C GLU A 71 30.99 0.30 2.07
N LYS A 72 32.10 1.00 1.80
CA LYS A 72 32.54 2.14 2.63
C LYS A 72 31.51 3.27 2.58
N ALA A 73 30.99 3.59 1.40
CA ALA A 73 29.96 4.60 1.23
C ALA A 73 28.65 4.21 1.95
N PHE A 74 28.28 2.92 1.92
CA PHE A 74 27.14 2.40 2.68
C PHE A 74 27.33 2.58 4.20
N ARG A 75 28.45 2.09 4.75
CA ARG A 75 28.73 2.11 6.20
C ARG A 75 28.88 3.52 6.77
N ASN A 76 29.26 4.50 5.93
CA ASN A 76 29.30 5.91 6.33
C ASN A 76 27.91 6.50 6.60
N ARG A 77 26.83 5.91 6.07
CA ARG A 77 25.43 6.40 6.21
C ARG A 77 24.64 5.64 7.26
N TRP A 78 24.80 4.31 7.25
CA TRP A 78 24.11 3.43 8.18
C TRP A 78 25.13 2.73 9.08
N PRO A 79 25.14 3.04 10.39
CA PRO A 79 26.09 2.45 11.33
C PRO A 79 25.84 0.96 11.54
N ASP A 80 24.60 0.52 11.32
CA ASP A 80 24.17 -0.86 11.44
C ASP A 80 23.08 -1.21 10.42
N ARG A 81 22.93 -2.51 10.19
CA ARG A 81 22.00 -3.09 9.24
C ARG A 81 20.54 -2.81 9.59
N ASN A 82 20.16 -2.82 10.87
CA ASN A 82 18.76 -2.64 11.25
C ASN A 82 18.29 -1.22 10.94
N THR A 83 19.14 -0.22 11.17
CA THR A 83 18.87 1.16 10.78
C THR A 83 18.68 1.31 9.27
N PHE A 84 19.49 0.61 8.47
CA PHE A 84 19.30 0.57 7.01
C PHE A 84 17.99 -0.11 6.61
N VAL A 85 17.70 -1.30 7.16
CA VAL A 85 16.50 -2.06 6.81
C VAL A 85 15.22 -1.27 7.13
N LYS A 86 15.17 -0.55 8.25
CA LYS A 86 14.05 0.37 8.57
C LYS A 86 13.88 1.44 7.48
N ALA A 87 14.98 2.07 7.06
CA ALA A 87 14.95 3.09 6.01
C ALA A 87 14.52 2.50 4.65
N ALA A 88 14.98 1.31 4.31
CA ALA A 88 14.59 0.61 3.08
C ALA A 88 13.10 0.29 3.07
N ILE A 89 12.54 -0.25 4.17
CA ILE A 89 11.09 -0.50 4.29
C ILE A 89 10.30 0.78 4.02
N ILE A 90 10.67 1.87 4.70
CA ILE A 90 9.99 3.16 4.54
C ILE A 90 10.11 3.62 3.09
N HIS A 91 11.32 3.63 2.52
CA HIS A 91 11.55 4.04 1.14
C HIS A 91 10.69 3.26 0.13
N THR A 92 10.61 1.94 0.28
CA THR A 92 9.81 1.07 -0.57
C THR A 92 8.31 1.28 -0.39
N MET A 93 7.84 1.40 0.85
CA MET A 93 6.43 1.66 1.16
C MET A 93 5.97 3.03 0.66
N LEU A 94 6.86 4.02 0.67
CA LEU A 94 6.61 5.37 0.17
C LEU A 94 6.73 5.50 -1.35
N TYR A 95 7.05 4.41 -2.04
CA TYR A 95 7.26 4.39 -3.49
C TYR A 95 8.29 5.45 -3.92
N HIS A 96 9.29 5.75 -3.10
CA HIS A 96 10.29 6.79 -3.42
C HIS A 96 11.17 6.42 -4.63
N ASP A 97 11.34 5.12 -4.87
CA ASP A 97 12.00 4.56 -6.04
C ASP A 97 11.10 4.50 -7.29
N ALA A 98 9.76 4.58 -7.12
CA ALA A 98 8.79 4.52 -8.21
C ALA A 98 7.56 5.43 -7.93
N PRO A 99 7.70 6.77 -7.90
CA PRO A 99 6.64 7.66 -7.41
C PRO A 99 5.32 7.58 -8.20
N GLU A 100 5.38 7.37 -9.51
CA GLU A 100 4.24 7.19 -10.42
C GLU A 100 3.40 5.94 -10.09
N SER A 101 3.96 5.07 -9.27
CA SER A 101 3.39 3.80 -8.88
C SER A 101 2.61 3.84 -7.58
N ASN A 102 2.59 4.99 -6.91
CA ASN A 102 1.96 5.16 -5.61
C ASN A 102 0.42 5.05 -5.74
N PRO A 103 -0.24 4.10 -5.04
CA PRO A 103 -1.69 3.94 -5.05
C PRO A 103 -2.46 5.18 -4.60
N ALA A 104 -1.85 6.07 -3.79
CA ALA A 104 -2.47 7.33 -3.40
C ALA A 104 -2.78 8.25 -4.60
N LEU A 105 -2.08 8.09 -5.73
CA LEU A 105 -2.38 8.83 -6.96
C LEU A 105 -3.72 8.44 -7.59
N GLN A 106 -4.26 7.26 -7.25
CA GLN A 106 -5.56 6.80 -7.74
C GLN A 106 -6.73 7.62 -7.19
N VAL A 107 -6.51 8.48 -6.19
CA VAL A 107 -7.52 9.42 -5.69
C VAL A 107 -8.05 10.34 -6.79
N ALA A 108 -7.22 10.67 -7.79
CA ALA A 108 -7.61 11.48 -8.94
C ALA A 108 -8.65 10.77 -9.84
N ASN A 109 -8.80 9.45 -9.71
CA ASN A 109 -9.77 8.64 -10.43
C ASN A 109 -11.09 8.49 -9.68
N LEU A 110 -11.27 9.15 -8.53
CA LEU A 110 -12.58 9.26 -7.91
C LEU A 110 -13.55 9.90 -8.91
N PRO A 111 -14.80 9.41 -9.01
CA PRO A 111 -15.76 9.90 -10.00
C PRO A 111 -16.19 11.34 -9.68
N ALA A 112 -15.40 12.31 -10.15
CA ALA A 112 -15.58 13.73 -9.85
C ALA A 112 -16.88 14.30 -10.44
N ASP A 113 -17.35 13.71 -11.55
CA ASP A 113 -18.59 14.08 -12.24
C ASP A 113 -19.44 12.84 -12.48
N ALA A 114 -20.38 12.55 -11.56
CA ALA A 114 -21.38 11.50 -11.75
C ALA A 114 -22.41 11.81 -12.86
N THR A 115 -22.21 12.88 -13.62
CA THR A 115 -23.20 13.45 -14.54
C THR A 115 -23.32 12.72 -15.89
N ALA A 116 -22.63 11.58 -16.10
CA ALA A 116 -22.72 10.83 -17.35
C ALA A 116 -22.88 9.30 -17.22
N GLY A 117 -22.87 8.72 -16.02
CA GLY A 117 -22.86 7.26 -15.85
C GLY A 117 -23.40 6.75 -14.50
N SER A 118 -23.49 5.42 -14.37
CA SER A 118 -23.90 4.75 -13.14
C SER A 118 -22.80 4.85 -12.08
N LEU A 119 -23.10 5.43 -10.91
CA LEU A 119 -22.16 5.52 -9.78
C LEU A 119 -21.61 4.15 -9.38
N ALA A 120 -22.45 3.11 -9.41
CA ALA A 120 -22.04 1.75 -9.07
C ALA A 120 -20.97 1.22 -10.04
N VAL A 121 -21.10 1.52 -11.34
CA VAL A 121 -20.09 1.14 -12.35
C VAL A 121 -18.78 1.85 -12.08
N SER A 122 -18.79 3.17 -11.83
CA SER A 122 -17.57 3.92 -11.54
C SER A 122 -16.89 3.47 -10.24
N VAL A 123 -17.66 3.14 -9.20
CA VAL A 123 -17.12 2.56 -7.97
C VAL A 123 -16.50 1.19 -8.24
N ALA A 124 -17.15 0.34 -9.03
CA ALA A 124 -16.62 -0.97 -9.39
C ALA A 124 -15.30 -0.86 -10.18
N GLU A 125 -15.25 0.00 -11.20
CA GLU A 125 -14.05 0.24 -12.00
C GLU A 125 -12.88 0.76 -11.14
N LEU A 126 -13.14 1.70 -10.22
CA LEU A 126 -12.13 2.21 -9.30
C LEU A 126 -11.63 1.10 -8.36
N CYS A 127 -12.53 0.31 -7.79
CA CYS A 127 -12.18 -0.76 -6.86
C CYS A 127 -11.36 -1.86 -7.55
N ASP A 128 -11.82 -2.32 -8.72
CA ASP A 128 -11.12 -3.33 -9.51
C ASP A 128 -9.76 -2.81 -9.99
N GLY A 129 -9.70 -1.57 -10.49
CA GLY A 129 -8.45 -0.94 -10.93
C GLY A 129 -7.44 -0.80 -9.78
N LEU A 130 -7.89 -0.35 -8.61
CA LEU A 130 -7.05 -0.22 -7.42
C LEU A 130 -6.54 -1.59 -6.94
N LEU A 131 -7.41 -2.59 -6.83
CA LEU A 131 -7.02 -3.93 -6.41
C LEU A 131 -6.04 -4.55 -7.40
N GLN A 132 -6.31 -4.47 -8.71
CA GLN A 132 -5.38 -4.98 -9.75
C GLN A 132 -4.03 -4.25 -9.71
N SER A 133 -4.02 -2.94 -9.52
CA SER A 133 -2.79 -2.16 -9.38
C SER A 133 -1.95 -2.64 -8.19
N LEU A 134 -2.59 -2.92 -7.05
CA LEU A 134 -1.91 -3.45 -5.87
C LEU A 134 -1.45 -4.90 -6.04
N LEU A 135 -2.26 -5.75 -6.67
CA LEU A 135 -1.93 -7.15 -6.95
C LEU A 135 -0.70 -7.29 -7.86
N ALA A 136 -0.55 -6.37 -8.82
CA ALA A 136 0.59 -6.32 -9.75
C ALA A 136 1.91 -5.87 -9.08
N ARG A 137 1.89 -5.50 -7.78
CA ARG A 137 3.00 -4.88 -7.07
C ARG A 137 3.42 -5.75 -5.89
N PRO A 138 4.58 -6.41 -5.93
CA PRO A 138 5.03 -7.27 -4.84
C PRO A 138 5.16 -6.54 -3.49
N ARG A 139 5.60 -5.28 -3.48
CA ARG A 139 5.65 -4.46 -2.25
C ARG A 139 4.31 -4.19 -1.55
N SER A 140 3.16 -4.32 -2.21
CA SER A 140 1.86 -4.07 -1.58
C SER A 140 1.59 -5.01 -0.40
N TYR A 141 2.28 -6.16 -0.36
CA TYR A 141 2.17 -7.14 0.72
C TYR A 141 3.18 -6.95 1.83
N LEU A 142 4.09 -5.98 1.71
CA LEU A 142 5.17 -5.80 2.68
C LEU A 142 4.61 -5.61 4.09
N LEU A 143 3.50 -4.87 4.23
CA LEU A 143 2.78 -4.68 5.49
C LEU A 143 2.25 -5.99 6.09
N HIS A 144 1.70 -6.90 5.29
CA HIS A 144 1.25 -8.21 5.78
C HIS A 144 2.39 -9.07 6.32
N HIS A 145 3.62 -8.86 5.82
CA HIS A 145 4.80 -9.60 6.25
C HIS A 145 5.48 -9.00 7.49
N ILE A 146 5.54 -7.67 7.59
CA ILE A 146 6.22 -7.00 8.70
C ILE A 146 5.29 -6.66 9.87
N GLY A 147 3.97 -6.61 9.64
CA GLY A 147 2.95 -6.26 10.64
C GLY A 147 3.12 -6.97 11.98
N PRO A 148 3.24 -8.32 12.01
CA PRO A 148 3.43 -9.08 13.26
C PRO A 148 4.74 -8.75 14.00
N LEU A 149 5.70 -8.09 13.35
CA LEU A 149 6.98 -7.72 13.93
C LEU A 149 7.01 -6.28 14.43
N LEU A 150 6.04 -5.43 14.07
CA LEU A 150 6.08 -3.99 14.34
C LEU A 150 6.11 -3.64 15.83
N ASP A 151 5.53 -4.48 16.70
CA ASP A 151 5.59 -4.28 18.16
C ASP A 151 7.02 -4.37 18.71
N ARG A 152 7.92 -5.06 18.00
CA ARG A 152 9.35 -5.13 18.34
C ARG A 152 10.15 -3.94 17.82
N TYR A 153 9.55 -3.10 16.96
CA TYR A 153 10.19 -1.99 16.29
C TYR A 153 9.31 -0.73 16.34
N PRO A 154 9.15 -0.10 17.53
CA PRO A 154 8.20 1.00 17.73
C PRO A 154 8.46 2.22 16.84
N ASP A 155 9.72 2.56 16.54
CA ASP A 155 10.03 3.68 15.63
C ASP A 155 9.54 3.39 14.21
N LEU A 156 9.70 2.15 13.73
CA LEU A 156 9.24 1.74 12.41
C LEU A 156 7.71 1.72 12.37
N ARG A 157 7.06 1.21 13.42
CA ARG A 157 5.61 1.25 13.58
C ARG A 157 5.08 2.68 13.50
N THR A 158 5.74 3.61 14.18
CA THR A 158 5.36 5.03 14.20
C THR A 158 5.47 5.63 12.80
N ALA A 159 6.62 5.46 12.13
CA ALA A 159 6.83 5.98 10.78
C ALA A 159 5.82 5.42 9.76
N ILE A 160 5.49 4.13 9.86
CA ILE A 160 4.46 3.50 9.02
C ILE A 160 3.08 4.10 9.30
N ILE A 161 2.69 4.25 10.56
CA ILE A 161 1.37 4.81 10.91
C ILE A 161 1.25 6.26 10.43
N GLU A 162 2.28 7.07 10.63
CA GLU A 162 2.33 8.45 10.14
C GLU A 162 2.17 8.51 8.63
N ASP A 163 2.81 7.60 7.89
CA ASP A 163 2.66 7.52 6.45
C ASP A 163 1.26 7.07 6.01
N ILE A 164 0.72 6.02 6.62
CA ILE A 164 -0.64 5.57 6.32
C ILE A 164 -1.63 6.70 6.59
N ALA A 165 -1.44 7.50 7.63
CA ALA A 165 -2.27 8.67 7.90
C ALA A 165 -2.15 9.71 6.78
N ARG A 166 -0.92 10.09 6.39
CA ARG A 166 -0.64 11.06 5.34
C ARG A 166 -1.20 10.64 3.97
N THR A 167 -1.08 9.37 3.61
CA THR A 167 -1.58 8.85 2.32
C THR A 167 -3.10 8.72 2.30
N ARG A 168 -3.75 8.61 3.47
CA ARG A 168 -5.21 8.50 3.60
C ARG A 168 -5.92 9.85 3.52
N GLU A 169 -5.29 10.92 3.99
CA GLU A 169 -5.90 12.25 4.04
C GLU A 169 -6.48 12.71 2.67
N PRO A 170 -5.77 12.59 1.54
CA PRO A 170 -6.34 12.91 0.22
C PRO A 170 -7.57 12.08 -0.14
N TRP A 171 -7.62 10.81 0.28
CA TRP A 171 -8.77 9.95 0.03
C TRP A 171 -9.99 10.40 0.84
N LEU A 172 -9.80 10.78 2.11
CA LEU A 172 -10.89 11.29 2.95
C LEU A 172 -11.47 12.58 2.36
N GLU A 173 -10.61 13.49 1.92
CA GLU A 173 -11.04 14.72 1.22
C GLU A 173 -11.80 14.38 -0.06
N GLY A 174 -11.29 13.45 -0.87
CA GLY A 174 -11.94 12.99 -2.08
C GLY A 174 -13.32 12.37 -1.84
N TYR A 175 -13.46 11.55 -0.79
CA TYR A 175 -14.76 11.00 -0.40
C TYR A 175 -15.74 12.09 0.05
N ALA A 176 -15.25 13.09 0.81
CA ALA A 176 -16.07 14.21 1.25
C ALA A 176 -16.62 15.01 0.05
N VAL A 177 -15.75 15.33 -0.91
CA VAL A 177 -16.11 16.04 -2.15
C VAL A 177 -17.13 15.25 -2.95
N LEU A 178 -16.92 13.94 -3.10
CA LEU A 178 -17.84 13.06 -3.83
C LEU A 178 -19.23 13.02 -3.20
N LEU A 179 -19.31 12.81 -1.89
CA LEU A 179 -20.59 12.80 -1.17
C LEU A 179 -21.33 14.13 -1.31
N ALA A 180 -20.61 15.25 -1.19
CA ALA A 180 -21.18 16.57 -1.35
C ALA A 180 -21.72 16.82 -2.78
N ALA A 181 -20.94 16.44 -3.80
CA ALA A 181 -21.33 16.59 -5.20
C ALA A 181 -22.60 15.79 -5.53
N LEU A 182 -22.72 14.59 -4.97
CA LEU A 182 -23.86 13.69 -5.14
C LEU A 182 -25.03 13.98 -4.20
N ARG A 183 -24.88 14.95 -3.28
CA ARG A 183 -25.84 15.25 -2.21
C ARG A 183 -26.20 14.02 -1.37
N LEU A 184 -25.22 13.13 -1.18
CA LEU A 184 -25.37 11.94 -0.37
C LEU A 184 -25.02 12.25 1.08
N GLN A 185 -25.76 11.66 2.00
CA GLN A 185 -25.50 11.75 3.43
C GLN A 185 -25.12 10.39 3.99
N LEU A 186 -24.30 10.40 5.04
CA LEU A 186 -23.99 9.20 5.81
C LEU A 186 -25.07 8.98 6.87
N ARG A 187 -25.41 7.72 7.12
CA ARG A 187 -26.29 7.33 8.23
C ARG A 187 -25.67 7.73 9.57
N PRO A 188 -26.51 8.00 10.61
CA PRO A 188 -26.01 8.33 11.93
C PRO A 188 -24.99 7.32 12.46
N GLY A 189 -23.89 7.85 13.00
CA GLY A 189 -22.77 7.06 13.53
C GLY A 189 -21.64 6.82 12.52
N TRP A 190 -21.86 7.02 11.23
CA TRP A 190 -20.80 7.00 10.22
C TRP A 190 -20.18 8.38 10.03
N THR A 191 -18.86 8.40 9.89
CA THR A 191 -18.08 9.58 9.51
C THR A 191 -17.21 9.21 8.32
N ILE A 192 -16.68 10.21 7.60
CA ILE A 192 -15.79 9.99 6.46
C ILE A 192 -14.55 9.19 6.88
N GLU A 193 -14.02 9.44 8.07
CA GLU A 193 -12.87 8.71 8.64
C GLU A 193 -13.20 7.24 8.89
N ARG A 194 -14.40 6.94 9.42
CA ARG A 194 -14.85 5.56 9.64
C ARG A 194 -15.08 4.82 8.33
N VAL A 195 -15.64 5.51 7.33
CA VAL A 195 -15.83 4.99 5.98
C VAL A 195 -14.46 4.69 5.36
N GLY A 196 -13.54 5.66 5.33
CA GLY A 196 -12.21 5.47 4.76
C GLY A 196 -11.42 4.35 5.44
N LEU A 197 -11.49 4.24 6.76
CA LEU A 197 -10.85 3.14 7.49
C LEU A 197 -11.48 1.78 7.16
N ALA A 198 -12.81 1.71 7.03
CA ALA A 198 -13.50 0.47 6.65
C ALA A 198 -13.13 0.05 5.22
N LEU A 199 -13.13 0.98 4.28
CA LEU A 199 -12.74 0.74 2.88
C LEU A 199 -11.27 0.27 2.79
N GLN A 200 -10.36 0.89 3.54
CA GLN A 200 -8.97 0.47 3.61
C GLN A 200 -8.83 -0.94 4.20
N ALA A 201 -9.53 -1.24 5.30
CA ALA A 201 -9.49 -2.57 5.91
C ALA A 201 -10.07 -3.66 4.98
N MET A 202 -11.13 -3.34 4.21
CA MET A 202 -11.65 -4.21 3.18
C MET A 202 -10.59 -4.45 2.10
N LEU A 203 -10.00 -3.39 1.54
CA LEU A 203 -8.96 -3.49 0.52
C LEU A 203 -7.78 -4.35 0.98
N ASP A 204 -7.27 -4.13 2.19
CA ASP A 204 -6.16 -4.90 2.77
C ASP A 204 -6.52 -6.39 2.92
N GLY A 205 -7.76 -6.68 3.32
CA GLY A 205 -8.29 -8.04 3.45
C GLY A 205 -8.46 -8.73 2.11
N PHE A 206 -9.02 -8.03 1.11
CA PHE A 206 -9.19 -8.54 -0.24
C PHE A 206 -7.84 -8.75 -0.95
N LEU A 207 -6.91 -7.80 -0.83
CA LEU A 207 -5.55 -7.93 -1.32
C LEU A 207 -4.86 -9.19 -0.79
N PHE A 208 -4.96 -9.43 0.53
CA PHE A 208 -4.42 -10.63 1.15
C PHE A 208 -5.10 -11.92 0.64
N ARG A 209 -6.43 -11.94 0.59
CA ARG A 209 -7.20 -13.12 0.16
C ARG A 209 -6.98 -13.46 -1.31
N SER A 210 -6.93 -12.46 -2.19
CA SER A 210 -6.66 -12.63 -3.62
C SER A 210 -5.32 -13.28 -3.93
N ARG A 211 -4.36 -13.27 -2.99
CA ARG A 211 -3.06 -13.94 -3.15
C ARG A 211 -3.04 -15.37 -2.61
N ILE A 212 -3.79 -15.65 -1.54
CA ILE A 212 -3.82 -16.99 -0.91
C ILE A 212 -4.88 -17.89 -1.54
N GLN A 213 -5.99 -17.30 -1.99
CA GLN A 213 -7.18 -17.98 -2.49
C GLN A 213 -7.56 -17.40 -3.86
N SER A 214 -6.59 -17.27 -4.76
CA SER A 214 -6.76 -16.58 -6.04
C SER A 214 -7.84 -17.21 -6.92
N GLU A 215 -7.96 -18.54 -6.90
CA GLU A 215 -8.98 -19.27 -7.65
C GLU A 215 -10.37 -18.95 -7.11
N GLU A 216 -10.60 -19.09 -5.81
CA GLU A 216 -11.92 -18.80 -5.21
C GLU A 216 -12.30 -17.32 -5.35
N MET A 217 -11.33 -16.41 -5.25
CA MET A 217 -11.55 -14.98 -5.46
C MET A 217 -11.92 -14.65 -6.91
N ASN A 218 -11.40 -15.42 -7.88
CA ASN A 218 -11.76 -15.28 -9.29
C ASN A 218 -13.13 -15.91 -9.59
N ASP A 219 -13.44 -17.07 -9.01
CA ASP A 219 -14.72 -17.74 -9.18
C ASP A 219 -15.90 -16.94 -8.59
N ALA A 220 -15.63 -16.12 -7.56
CA ALA A 220 -16.62 -15.25 -6.95
C ALA A 220 -16.88 -13.94 -7.72
N ARG A 221 -16.19 -13.70 -8.86
CA ARG A 221 -16.43 -12.51 -9.70
C ARG A 221 -17.78 -12.63 -10.41
N THR A 222 -18.49 -11.50 -10.51
CA THR A 222 -19.67 -11.39 -11.38
C THR A 222 -19.25 -10.93 -12.78
N ALA A 223 -20.20 -10.88 -13.72
CA ALA A 223 -19.95 -10.28 -15.03
C ALA A 223 -19.65 -8.78 -14.95
N GLU A 224 -20.04 -8.14 -13.85
CA GLU A 224 -20.06 -6.68 -13.68
C GLU A 224 -18.89 -6.19 -12.82
N ALA A 225 -18.46 -6.98 -11.83
CA ALA A 225 -17.49 -6.53 -10.83
C ALA A 225 -16.75 -7.68 -10.12
N SER A 226 -15.63 -7.38 -9.48
CA SER A 226 -15.02 -8.30 -8.50
C SER A 226 -15.85 -8.37 -7.21
N LEU A 227 -15.64 -9.45 -6.43
CA LEU A 227 -16.22 -9.54 -5.09
C LEU A 227 -15.84 -8.36 -4.18
N PHE A 228 -14.63 -7.79 -4.35
CA PHE A 228 -14.23 -6.60 -3.62
C PHE A 228 -15.10 -5.40 -3.97
N ALA A 229 -15.26 -5.11 -5.26
CA ALA A 229 -16.11 -4.02 -5.74
C ALA A 229 -17.57 -4.18 -5.29
N GLU A 230 -18.14 -5.38 -5.42
CA GLU A 230 -19.51 -5.68 -4.94
C GLU A 230 -19.63 -5.46 -3.42
N THR A 231 -18.63 -5.88 -2.66
CA THR A 231 -18.62 -5.69 -1.20
C THR A 231 -18.56 -4.20 -0.83
N VAL A 232 -17.76 -3.40 -1.56
CA VAL A 232 -17.71 -1.95 -1.37
C VAL A 232 -19.06 -1.32 -1.71
N ILE A 233 -19.69 -1.70 -2.82
CA ILE A 233 -21.01 -1.18 -3.20
C ILE A 233 -22.05 -1.53 -2.13
N ALA A 234 -22.13 -2.78 -1.70
CA ALA A 234 -23.04 -3.22 -0.65
C ALA A 234 -22.80 -2.48 0.68
N PHE A 235 -21.53 -2.27 1.04
CA PHE A 235 -21.15 -1.46 2.19
C PHE A 235 -21.62 -0.01 2.04
N LEU A 236 -21.37 0.63 0.90
CA LEU A 236 -21.80 2.00 0.64
C LEU A 236 -23.32 2.14 0.74
N VAL A 237 -24.09 1.22 0.15
CA VAL A 237 -25.55 1.18 0.29
C VAL A 237 -25.98 1.10 1.77
N GLY A 238 -25.26 0.34 2.60
CA GLY A 238 -25.55 0.18 4.02
C GLY A 238 -25.17 1.38 4.90
N VAL A 239 -24.23 2.23 4.48
CA VAL A 239 -23.77 3.39 5.26
C VAL A 239 -24.31 4.73 4.76
N LEU A 240 -24.83 4.78 3.54
CA LEU A 240 -25.47 5.97 2.97
C LEU A 240 -26.95 6.04 3.37
N ASP A 241 -27.40 7.24 3.72
CA ASP A 241 -28.80 7.57 4.03
C ASP A 241 -29.54 7.97 2.74
N ILE A 242 -29.61 7.02 1.78
CA ILE A 242 -30.16 7.26 0.44
C ILE A 242 -31.68 7.55 0.50
N ASP A 243 -32.34 7.05 1.54
CA ASP A 243 -33.78 7.19 1.79
C ASP A 243 -34.15 8.38 2.71
N ASP A 244 -33.16 9.20 3.11
CA ASP A 244 -33.34 10.36 4.02
C ASP A 244 -34.05 9.97 5.33
N SER A 245 -33.82 8.73 5.76
CA SER A 245 -34.49 8.11 6.90
C SER A 245 -33.95 8.61 8.24
N HIS A 246 -32.70 9.09 8.23
CA HIS A 246 -31.90 9.41 9.40
C HIS A 246 -31.83 8.25 10.41
N ARG A 247 -31.94 7.01 9.91
CA ARG A 247 -31.81 5.80 10.72
C ARG A 247 -30.39 5.26 10.66
N SER A 248 -29.90 4.83 11.83
CA SER A 248 -28.60 4.15 11.93
C SER A 248 -28.63 2.80 11.20
N THR A 249 -27.47 2.31 10.75
CA THR A 249 -27.35 0.99 10.11
C THR A 249 -27.90 -0.14 10.99
N HIS A 250 -27.76 -0.05 12.32
CA HIS A 250 -28.30 -1.03 13.26
C HIS A 250 -29.83 -1.05 13.24
N THR A 251 -30.45 0.13 13.34
CA THR A 251 -31.92 0.26 13.31
C THR A 251 -32.48 -0.26 11.99
N THR A 252 -31.86 0.08 10.87
CA THR A 252 -32.28 -0.41 9.55
C THR A 252 -32.22 -1.93 9.45
N LEU A 253 -31.20 -2.57 10.03
CA LEU A 253 -31.07 -4.03 10.02
C LEU A 253 -32.10 -4.70 10.93
N ASP A 254 -32.29 -4.19 12.15
CA ASP A 254 -33.23 -4.77 13.13
C ASP A 254 -34.68 -4.72 12.64
N GLU A 255 -35.05 -3.71 11.84
CA GLU A 255 -36.39 -3.54 11.27
C GLU A 255 -36.60 -4.26 9.93
N ALA A 256 -35.53 -4.76 9.30
CA ALA A 256 -35.60 -5.51 8.05
C ALA A 256 -35.89 -7.01 8.26
N GLY A 257 -35.75 -7.51 9.50
CA GLY A 257 -36.05 -8.89 9.91
C GLY A 257 -37.44 -9.08 10.46
#